data_AF-A0A9E2PAL4-F1
#
_entry.id   AF-A0A9E2PAL4-F1
#
_cell.length_a   1.000
_cell.length_b   1.000
_cell.length_c   1.000
_cell.angle_alpha   90.00
_cell.angle_beta   90.00
_cell.angle_gamma   90.00
#
_symmetry.space_group_name_H-M   'P 1'
#
loop_
_entity.id
_entity.type
_entity.pdbx_description
1 polymer ?
#
loop_
_entity_poly.entity_id
_entity_poly.type
_entity_poly.pdbx_seq_one_letter_code
_entity_poly.pdbx_strand_id
1 'polypeptide(L)'
;PIGARILKAAIDFDIMEAKGIENIKIVKQLKDLPGKYDPDVLSAMESLVGGSGKCKKTDVLFADLKTGMILDEDVRSKTGRLLISRGHEVSSVLLSRLHNFAKSEGIIEPVRVLIQKSV
;
A
#
# COMPACT_ATOMS: atom_id res chain seq x y z
N PRO A 1 23.36 17.94 -16.47
CA PRO A 1 22.02 18.56 -16.67
C PRO A 1 21.02 18.03 -15.64
N ILE A 2 20.00 18.81 -15.26
CA ILE A 2 19.02 18.42 -14.23
C ILE A 2 18.27 17.12 -14.57
N GLY A 3 17.87 16.93 -15.84
CA GLY A 3 17.15 15.73 -16.27
C GLY A 3 17.91 14.42 -16.02
N ALA A 4 19.24 14.42 -16.20
CA ALA A 4 20.07 13.25 -15.92
C ALA A 4 20.17 12.92 -14.42
N ARG A 5 20.10 13.95 -13.56
CA ARG A 5 20.14 13.78 -12.09
C ARG A 5 18.82 13.19 -11.58
N ILE A 6 17.70 13.68 -12.12
CA ILE A 6 16.36 13.13 -11.87
C ILE A 6 16.30 11.67 -12.32
N LEU A 7 16.70 11.38 -13.57
CA LEU A 7 16.62 10.04 -14.13
C LEU A 7 17.45 9.03 -13.34
N LYS A 8 18.66 9.40 -12.91
CA LYS A 8 19.50 8.53 -12.07
C LYS A 8 18.84 8.18 -10.74
N ALA A 9 18.26 9.18 -10.05
CA ALA A 9 17.58 8.95 -8.79
C ALA A 9 16.32 8.07 -8.96
N ALA A 10 15.56 8.28 -10.04
CA ALA A 10 14.38 7.46 -10.37
C ALA A 10 14.74 6.00 -10.66
N ILE A 11 15.78 5.75 -11.48
CA ILE A 11 16.24 4.38 -11.79
C ILE A 11 16.66 3.63 -10.52
N ASP A 12 17.47 4.26 -9.66
CA ASP A 12 17.93 3.62 -8.43
C ASP A 12 16.77 3.38 -7.44
N PHE A 13 15.78 4.28 -7.43
CA PHE A 13 14.56 4.12 -6.66
C PHE A 13 13.75 2.91 -7.14
N ASP A 14 13.46 2.81 -8.44
CA ASP A 14 12.69 1.70 -9.03
C ASP A 14 13.37 0.35 -8.77
N ILE A 15 14.70 0.30 -8.85
CA ILE A 15 15.48 -0.92 -8.56
C ILE A 15 15.31 -1.35 -7.09
N MET A 16 15.25 -0.39 -6.16
CA MET A 16 15.07 -0.68 -4.73
C MET A 16 13.61 -1.04 -4.42
N GLU A 17 12.64 -0.40 -5.08
CA GLU A 17 11.21 -0.70 -4.93
C GLU A 17 10.90 -2.10 -5.45
N ALA A 18 11.46 -2.49 -6.60
CA ALA A 18 11.35 -3.84 -7.15
C ALA A 18 11.93 -4.92 -6.23
N LYS A 19 12.84 -4.56 -5.32
CA LYS A 19 13.37 -5.46 -4.26
C LYS A 19 12.46 -5.53 -3.03
N GLY A 20 11.32 -4.86 -3.05
CA GLY A 20 10.35 -4.82 -1.95
C GLY A 20 10.74 -3.86 -0.82
N ILE A 21 11.66 -2.92 -1.05
CA ILE A 21 12.01 -1.91 -0.04
C ILE A 21 10.89 -0.87 0.00
N GLU A 22 10.47 -0.50 1.20
CA GLU A 22 9.46 0.55 1.41
C GLU A 22 9.95 1.91 0.89
N ASN A 23 9.12 2.61 0.12
CA ASN A 23 9.47 3.84 -0.60
C ASN A 23 10.14 4.91 0.28
N ILE A 24 9.66 5.09 1.52
CA ILE A 24 10.26 6.02 2.49
C ILE A 24 11.69 5.60 2.87
N LYS A 25 11.94 4.29 3.02
CA LYS A 25 13.27 3.76 3.30
C LYS A 25 14.19 3.90 2.10
N ILE A 26 13.68 3.79 0.88
CA ILE A 26 14.45 4.01 -0.35
C ILE A 26 14.98 5.45 -0.37
N VAL A 27 14.11 6.45 -0.23
CA VAL A 27 14.53 7.86 -0.25
C VAL A 27 15.54 8.16 0.86
N LYS A 28 15.35 7.60 2.04
CA LYS A 28 16.32 7.72 3.14
C LYS A 28 17.68 7.13 2.77
N GLN A 29 17.71 5.92 2.21
CA GLN A 29 18.95 5.28 1.75
C GLN A 29 19.65 6.07 0.65
N LEU A 30 18.90 6.67 -0.28
CA LEU A 30 19.48 7.53 -1.32
C LEU A 30 20.11 8.80 -0.72
N LYS A 31 19.52 9.36 0.34
CA LYS A 31 20.08 10.52 1.07
C LYS A 31 21.34 10.19 1.88
N ASP A 32 21.44 8.96 2.38
CA ASP A 32 22.62 8.48 3.14
C ASP A 32 23.86 8.27 2.25
N LEU A 33 23.77 8.53 0.94
CA LEU A 33 24.86 8.45 -0.03
C LEU A 33 25.37 9.86 -0.41
N PRO A 34 26.28 10.46 0.39
CA PRO A 34 26.71 11.84 0.20
C PRO A 34 27.36 12.04 -1.18
N GLY A 35 26.96 13.11 -1.86
CA GLY A 35 27.51 13.51 -3.17
C GLY A 35 27.08 12.65 -4.36
N LYS A 36 26.29 11.58 -4.16
CA LYS A 36 25.88 10.68 -5.26
C LYS A 36 24.66 11.19 -6.05
N TYR A 37 23.77 11.92 -5.39
CA TYR A 37 22.54 12.47 -5.96
C TYR A 37 22.39 13.95 -5.61
N ASP A 38 21.57 14.64 -6.40
CA ASP A 38 21.21 16.04 -6.18
C ASP A 38 20.25 16.17 -4.97
N PRO A 39 20.60 16.93 -3.92
CA PRO A 39 19.74 17.10 -2.74
C PRO A 39 18.35 17.64 -3.07
N ASP A 40 18.22 18.52 -4.06
CA ASP A 40 16.93 19.13 -4.43
C ASP A 40 16.01 18.07 -5.08
N VAL A 41 16.60 17.17 -5.88
CA VAL A 41 15.90 16.03 -6.47
C VAL A 41 15.41 15.08 -5.37
N LEU A 42 16.27 14.74 -4.40
CA LEU A 42 15.89 13.86 -3.29
C LEU A 42 14.82 14.49 -2.38
N SER A 43 14.86 15.81 -2.19
CA SER A 43 13.84 16.55 -1.43
C SER A 43 12.48 16.54 -2.14
N ALA A 44 12.47 16.75 -3.45
CA ALA A 44 11.26 16.65 -4.26
C ALA A 44 10.68 15.22 -4.26
N MET A 45 11.55 14.20 -4.40
CA MET A 45 11.14 12.79 -4.29
C MET A 45 10.57 12.48 -2.90
N GLU A 46 11.19 12.95 -1.82
CA GLU A 46 10.67 12.76 -0.46
C GLU A 46 9.30 13.41 -0.26
N SER A 47 9.09 14.59 -0.83
CA SER A 47 7.79 15.28 -0.75
C SER A 47 6.70 14.50 -1.49
N LEU A 48 7.05 13.88 -2.62
CA LEU A 48 6.15 12.99 -3.35
C LEU A 48 5.89 11.71 -2.57
N VAL A 49 6.92 11.01 -2.12
CA VAL A 49 6.81 9.75 -1.36
C VAL A 49 6.16 9.95 0.02
N GLY A 50 6.37 11.11 0.63
CA GLY A 50 5.77 11.51 1.90
C GLY A 50 4.32 11.98 1.76
N GLY A 51 3.93 12.50 0.59
CA GLY A 51 2.60 13.02 0.27
C GLY A 51 1.68 12.03 -0.45
N SER A 52 2.22 11.09 -1.24
CA SER A 52 1.44 10.06 -1.93
C SER A 52 1.32 8.81 -1.05
N GLY A 53 0.27 8.78 -0.22
CA GLY A 53 -0.32 7.53 0.25
C GLY A 53 0.59 6.70 1.15
N LYS A 54 0.62 7.02 2.45
CA LYS A 54 0.97 6.05 3.50
C LYS A 54 -0.13 4.99 3.58
N CYS A 55 -0.22 4.13 2.57
CA CYS A 55 -1.03 2.92 2.57
C CYS A 55 -0.34 1.93 3.50
N LYS A 56 -0.67 1.96 4.78
CA LYS A 56 -0.13 0.99 5.74
C LYS A 56 -0.84 -0.35 5.53
N LYS A 57 -0.07 -1.42 5.29
CA LYS A 57 -0.59 -2.80 5.35
C LYS A 57 -0.92 -3.13 6.80
N THR A 58 -2.12 -3.61 7.06
CA THR A 58 -2.56 -4.01 8.40
C THR A 58 -3.57 -5.15 8.29
N ASP A 59 -3.43 -6.15 9.16
CA ASP A 59 -4.42 -7.21 9.31
C ASP A 59 -5.51 -6.70 10.28
N VAL A 60 -6.77 -6.74 9.84
CA VAL A 60 -7.92 -6.29 10.63
C VAL A 60 -8.93 -7.42 10.78
N LEU A 61 -9.65 -7.45 11.90
CA LEU A 61 -10.83 -8.31 12.01
C LEU A 61 -11.90 -7.81 11.04
N PHE A 62 -12.79 -8.71 10.61
CA PHE A 62 -13.93 -8.36 9.77
C PHE A 62 -14.81 -7.29 10.43
N ALA A 63 -14.93 -7.31 11.76
CA ALA A 63 -15.64 -6.29 12.54
C ALA A 63 -15.02 -4.88 12.43
N ASP A 64 -13.72 -4.80 12.14
CA ASP A 64 -12.97 -3.54 12.03
C ASP A 64 -12.79 -3.08 10.58
N LEU A 65 -13.34 -3.82 9.61
CA LEU A 65 -13.29 -3.48 8.19
C LEU A 65 -14.15 -2.23 7.93
N LYS A 66 -13.53 -1.17 7.40
CA LYS A 66 -14.18 0.12 7.17
C LYS A 66 -14.11 0.53 5.70
N THR A 67 -15.04 1.40 5.31
CA THR A 67 -15.03 1.98 3.97
C THR A 67 -13.75 2.76 3.70
N GLY A 68 -13.24 2.69 2.47
CA GLY A 68 -11.99 3.36 2.05
C GLY A 68 -10.72 2.55 2.33
N MET A 69 -10.81 1.40 3.00
CA MET A 69 -9.72 0.42 3.05
C MET A 69 -9.59 -0.29 1.69
N ILE A 70 -8.40 -0.75 1.31
CA ILE A 70 -8.22 -1.56 0.10
C ILE A 70 -7.80 -2.97 0.50
N LEU A 71 -8.44 -4.00 -0.05
CA LEU A 71 -8.09 -5.39 0.23
C LEU A 71 -6.70 -5.72 -0.36
N ASP A 72 -5.74 -6.08 0.49
CA ASP A 72 -4.38 -6.46 0.07
C ASP A 72 -4.27 -7.98 -0.22
N GLU A 73 -5.35 -8.72 0.04
CA GLU A 73 -5.46 -10.15 -0.22
C GLU A 73 -6.88 -10.56 -0.65
N ASP A 74 -7.02 -11.79 -1.14
CA ASP A 74 -8.30 -12.38 -1.50
C ASP A 74 -9.12 -12.69 -0.24
N VAL A 75 -10.34 -12.16 -0.16
CA VAL A 75 -11.28 -12.50 0.92
C VAL A 75 -12.02 -13.77 0.55
N ARG A 76 -11.91 -14.78 1.41
CA ARG A 76 -12.51 -16.10 1.22
C ARG A 76 -13.44 -16.47 2.37
N SER A 77 -14.42 -17.31 2.07
CA SER A 77 -15.26 -17.93 3.10
C SER A 77 -14.49 -19.03 3.86
N LYS A 78 -15.00 -19.47 5.00
CA LYS A 78 -14.41 -20.63 5.72
C LYS A 78 -14.48 -21.94 4.93
N THR A 79 -15.38 -22.02 3.94
CA THR A 79 -15.47 -23.13 2.98
C THR A 79 -14.44 -23.03 1.86
N GLY A 80 -13.62 -21.97 1.82
CA GLY A 80 -12.56 -21.76 0.84
C GLY A 80 -13.00 -21.05 -0.45
N ARG A 81 -14.27 -20.68 -0.57
CA ARG A 81 -14.82 -19.96 -1.73
C ARG A 81 -14.30 -18.53 -1.76
N LEU A 82 -13.84 -18.07 -2.92
CA LEU A 82 -13.49 -16.67 -3.14
C LEU A 82 -14.76 -15.80 -3.07
N LEU A 83 -14.78 -14.86 -2.14
CA LEU A 83 -15.86 -13.88 -2.00
C LEU A 83 -15.52 -12.63 -2.79
N ILE A 84 -14.29 -12.11 -2.62
CA ILE A 84 -13.80 -10.88 -3.25
C ILE A 84 -12.30 -11.01 -3.48
N SER A 85 -11.83 -10.64 -4.68
CA SER A 85 -10.39 -10.65 -4.97
C SER A 85 -9.68 -9.43 -4.36
N ARG A 86 -8.38 -9.57 -4.12
CA ARG A 86 -7.51 -8.45 -3.74
C ARG A 86 -7.62 -7.26 -4.71
N GLY A 87 -7.27 -6.08 -4.21
CA GLY A 87 -7.23 -4.82 -4.96
C GLY A 87 -8.53 -4.01 -4.97
N HIS A 88 -9.62 -4.56 -4.41
CA HIS A 88 -10.87 -3.83 -4.30
C HIS A 88 -10.88 -2.89 -3.10
N GLU A 89 -11.37 -1.66 -3.31
CA GLU A 89 -11.72 -0.76 -2.23
C GLU A 89 -12.98 -1.23 -1.51
N VAL A 90 -12.92 -1.23 -0.19
CA VAL A 90 -14.04 -1.53 0.68
C VAL A 90 -15.05 -0.40 0.57
N SER A 91 -16.14 -0.66 -0.15
CA SER A 91 -17.32 0.22 -0.21
C SER A 91 -18.40 -0.25 0.76
N SER A 92 -19.40 0.60 1.02
CA SER A 92 -20.57 0.24 1.86
C SER A 92 -21.36 -0.96 1.28
N VAL A 93 -21.48 -1.02 -0.05
CA VAL A 93 -22.12 -2.13 -0.77
C VAL A 93 -21.32 -3.42 -0.60
N LEU A 94 -19.99 -3.32 -0.69
CA LEU A 94 -19.09 -4.44 -0.52
C LEU A 94 -19.14 -4.99 0.92
N LEU A 95 -19.10 -4.10 1.93
CA LEU A 95 -19.27 -4.47 3.34
C LEU A 95 -20.60 -5.20 3.58
N SER A 96 -21.69 -4.67 3.01
CA SER A 96 -23.02 -5.29 3.16
C SER A 96 -23.06 -6.69 2.57
N ARG A 97 -22.43 -6.91 1.41
CA ARG A 97 -22.32 -8.25 0.80
C ARG A 97 -21.50 -9.19 1.67
N LEU A 98 -20.33 -8.75 2.15
CA LEU A 98 -19.51 -9.56 3.05
C LEU A 98 -20.25 -9.91 4.34
N HIS A 99 -21.04 -8.99 4.90
CA HIS A 99 -21.83 -9.26 6.09
C HIS A 99 -22.89 -10.36 5.87
N ASN A 100 -23.47 -10.43 4.66
CA ASN A 100 -24.38 -11.53 4.30
C ASN A 100 -23.63 -12.87 4.19
N PHE A 101 -22.44 -12.89 3.58
CA PHE A 101 -21.62 -14.11 3.49
C PHE A 101 -21.11 -14.57 4.86
N ALA A 102 -20.78 -13.63 5.75
CA ALA A 102 -20.33 -13.93 7.11
C ALA A 102 -21.40 -14.69 7.90
N LYS A 103 -22.70 -14.41 7.67
CA LYS A 103 -23.81 -15.10 8.32
C LYS A 103 -24.03 -16.53 7.82
N SER A 104 -23.79 -16.78 6.54
CA SER A 104 -24.06 -18.08 5.92
C SER A 104 -22.88 -19.05 5.96
N GLU A 105 -21.71 -18.59 5.49
CA GLU A 105 -20.53 -19.45 5.27
C GLU A 105 -19.35 -19.08 6.18
N GLY A 106 -19.42 -17.93 6.85
CA GLY A 106 -18.32 -17.35 7.61
C GLY A 106 -17.18 -16.84 6.71
N ILE A 107 -16.39 -15.90 7.24
CA ILE A 107 -15.23 -15.31 6.53
C ILE A 107 -13.95 -15.78 7.23
N ILE A 108 -12.87 -15.95 6.46
CA ILE A 108 -11.53 -16.17 7.01
C ILE A 108 -10.98 -14.82 7.52
N GLU A 109 -10.54 -14.83 8.78
CA GLU A 109 -10.00 -13.66 9.47
C GLU A 109 -8.62 -13.99 10.04
N PRO A 110 -7.74 -12.97 10.26
CA PRO A 110 -7.94 -11.56 9.90
C PRO A 110 -7.83 -11.30 8.39
N VAL A 111 -8.33 -10.15 7.93
CA VAL A 111 -8.26 -9.71 6.53
C VAL A 111 -7.18 -8.65 6.40
N ARG A 112 -6.25 -8.85 5.47
CA ARG A 112 -5.20 -7.86 5.18
C ARG A 112 -5.71 -6.73 4.30
N VAL A 113 -5.49 -5.50 4.78
CA VAL A 113 -5.89 -4.27 4.08
C VAL A 113 -4.78 -3.24 4.00
N LEU A 114 -4.91 -2.33 3.05
CA LEU A 114 -4.19 -1.06 2.98
C LEU A 114 -5.09 0.03 3.56
N ILE A 115 -4.59 0.75 4.58
CA ILE A 115 -5.24 1.95 5.10
C ILE A 115 -4.50 3.18 4.57
N GLN A 116 -5.20 4.07 3.87
CA GLN A 116 -4.65 5.40 3.58
C GLN A 116 -4.64 6.19 4.87
N LYS A 117 -3.44 6.55 5.35
CA LYS A 117 -3.33 7.51 6.45
C LYS A 117 -3.67 8.90 5.89
N SER A 118 -4.88 9.37 6.13
CA SER A 118 -5.19 10.80 5.99
C SER A 118 -4.30 11.55 6.97
N VAL A 119 -3.51 12.49 6.44
CA VAL A 119 -2.66 13.41 7.21
C VAL A 119 -3.53 14.39 7.98
#